data_AF-A0A428TFI0-F1
#
_entry.id   AF-A0A428TFI0-F1
#
_cell.length_a   1.000
_cell.length_b   1.000
_cell.length_c   1.000
_cell.angle_alpha   90.00
_cell.angle_beta   90.00
_cell.angle_gamma   90.00
#
_symmetry.space_group_name_H-M   'P 1'
#
loop_
_entity.id
_entity.type
_entity.pdbx_description
1 polymer ?
#
loop_
_entity_poly.entity_id
_entity_poly.type
_entity_poly.pdbx_seq_one_letter_code
_entity_poly.pdbx_strand_id
1 'polypeptide(L)'
;MRGLIYMLLDHYLFLMPKLRVEYDKKGKKLFDSPNTSLLLDVVLTDMLQDPILEDEVFIIHALDECKTGRSNLVKLIVKLSSSCRARWIGSSRDWPEIKQEFRGIRGLVSITLEETKDEVAQAVQSYIRTKFD
;
A
#
# COMPACT_ATOMS: atom_id res chain seq x y z
N MET A 1 -7.61 -1.32 -3.49
CA MET A 1 -7.09 -2.33 -4.43
C MET A 1 -7.24 -1.94 -5.90
N ARG A 2 -8.44 -1.70 -6.44
CA ARG A 2 -8.59 -1.28 -7.86
C ARG A 2 -7.72 -0.07 -8.23
N GLY A 3 -7.67 0.95 -7.37
CA GLY A 3 -6.80 2.12 -7.59
C GLY A 3 -5.31 1.79 -7.62
N LEU A 4 -4.85 0.82 -6.81
CA LEU A 4 -3.45 0.38 -6.81
C LEU A 4 -3.10 -0.37 -8.11
N ILE A 5 -4.00 -1.25 -8.56
CA ILE A 5 -3.85 -1.93 -9.87
C ILE A 5 -3.81 -0.91 -11.00
N TYR A 6 -4.72 0.06 -10.98
CA TYR A 6 -4.74 1.12 -11.98
C TYR A 6 -3.42 1.89 -12.01
N MET A 7 -2.92 2.33 -10.85
CA MET A 7 -1.64 3.04 -10.74
C MET A 7 -0.46 2.20 -11.24
N LEU A 8 -0.41 0.92 -10.88
CA LEU A 8 0.61 0.00 -11.39
C LEU A 8 0.58 -0.11 -12.92
N LEU A 9 -0.60 -0.21 -13.51
CA LEU A 9 -0.76 -0.34 -14.96
C LEU A 9 -0.49 0.96 -15.71
N ASP A 10 -0.76 2.10 -15.08
CA ASP A 10 -0.47 3.43 -15.62
C ASP A 10 1.04 3.68 -15.72
N HIS A 11 1.81 3.26 -14.70
CA HIS A 11 3.27 3.37 -14.71
C HIS A 11 3.98 2.21 -15.43
N TYR A 12 3.45 0.99 -15.33
CA TYR A 12 4.06 -0.24 -15.82
C TYR A 12 3.08 -1.02 -16.68
N LEU A 13 2.84 -0.55 -17.90
CA LEU A 13 1.93 -1.19 -18.85
C LEU A 13 2.30 -2.65 -19.15
N PHE A 14 3.57 -3.03 -18.99
CA PHE A 14 4.06 -4.42 -19.10
C PHE A 14 3.41 -5.40 -18.11
N LEU A 15 2.76 -4.89 -17.04
CA LEU A 15 2.00 -5.69 -16.09
C LEU A 15 0.57 -6.00 -16.57
N MET A 16 0.09 -5.39 -17.66
CA MET A 16 -1.23 -5.66 -18.23
C MET A 16 -1.53 -7.15 -18.44
N PRO A 17 -0.59 -7.99 -18.93
CA PRO A 17 -0.82 -9.42 -19.07
C PRO A 17 -1.22 -10.10 -17.74
N LYS A 18 -0.67 -9.65 -16.61
CA LYS A 18 -0.98 -10.18 -15.27
C LYS A 18 -2.47 -9.99 -14.92
N LEU A 19 -3.02 -8.80 -15.21
CA LEU A 19 -4.45 -8.55 -15.07
C LEU A 19 -5.26 -9.35 -16.10
N ARG A 20 -4.78 -9.40 -17.34
CA ARG A 20 -5.50 -9.96 -18.47
C ARG A 20 -5.77 -11.45 -18.30
N VAL A 21 -4.82 -12.21 -17.76
CA VAL A 21 -4.97 -13.64 -17.46
C VAL A 21 -6.20 -13.91 -16.58
N GLU A 22 -6.43 -13.11 -15.54
CA GLU A 22 -7.58 -13.29 -14.66
C GLU A 22 -8.86 -12.67 -15.25
N TYR A 23 -8.75 -11.56 -15.97
CA TYR A 23 -9.89 -10.94 -16.63
C TYR A 23 -10.48 -11.83 -17.73
N ASP A 24 -9.66 -12.48 -18.54
CA ASP A 24 -10.15 -13.36 -19.61
C ASP A 24 -10.89 -14.60 -19.08
N LYS A 25 -10.52 -15.07 -17.88
CA LYS A 25 -11.21 -16.18 -17.19
C LYS A 25 -12.50 -15.76 -16.50
N LYS A 26 -12.51 -14.58 -15.86
CA LYS A 26 -13.59 -14.17 -14.94
C LYS A 26 -14.50 -13.08 -15.50
N GLY A 27 -14.05 -12.38 -16.54
CA GLY A 27 -14.70 -11.21 -17.11
C GLY A 27 -15.00 -10.14 -16.06
N LYS A 28 -16.19 -9.54 -16.15
CA LYS A 28 -16.65 -8.50 -15.22
C LYS A 28 -16.67 -8.97 -13.76
N LYS A 29 -16.81 -10.27 -13.48
CA LYS A 29 -16.83 -10.81 -12.11
C LYS A 29 -15.52 -10.61 -11.35
N LEU A 30 -14.41 -10.36 -12.06
CA LEU A 30 -13.14 -9.96 -11.45
C LEU A 30 -13.29 -8.69 -10.61
N PHE A 31 -14.12 -7.77 -11.08
CA PHE A 31 -14.33 -6.48 -10.44
C PHE A 31 -15.72 -6.33 -9.81
N ASP A 32 -16.69 -7.18 -10.18
CA ASP A 32 -18.08 -7.05 -9.75
C ASP A 32 -18.64 -8.40 -9.28
N SER A 33 -18.12 -8.85 -8.15
CA SER A 33 -18.61 -10.05 -7.44
C SER A 33 -18.39 -9.94 -5.93
N PRO A 34 -19.10 -10.76 -5.12
CA PRO A 34 -18.83 -10.85 -3.68
C PRO A 34 -17.37 -11.22 -3.36
N ASN A 35 -16.70 -11.93 -4.27
CA ASN A 35 -15.32 -12.39 -4.12
C ASN A 35 -14.29 -11.43 -4.74
N THR A 36 -14.71 -10.24 -5.18
CA THR A 36 -13.82 -9.25 -5.83
C THR A 36 -12.55 -9.02 -5.04
N SER A 37 -12.64 -8.89 -3.71
CA SER A 37 -11.46 -8.62 -2.90
C SER A 37 -10.41 -9.73 -3.02
N LEU A 38 -10.82 -11.00 -2.99
CA LEU A 38 -9.93 -12.14 -3.13
C LEU A 38 -9.32 -12.21 -4.53
N LEU A 39 -10.12 -11.95 -5.57
CA LEU A 39 -9.64 -11.98 -6.94
C LEU A 39 -8.62 -10.87 -7.22
N LEU A 40 -8.84 -9.67 -6.68
CA LEU A 40 -7.89 -8.56 -6.81
C LEU A 40 -6.64 -8.76 -5.96
N ASP A 41 -6.71 -9.49 -4.84
CA ASP A 41 -5.54 -9.90 -4.05
C ASP A 41 -4.57 -10.75 -4.88
N VAL A 42 -5.11 -11.71 -5.64
CA VAL A 42 -4.35 -12.57 -6.54
C VAL A 42 -3.67 -11.75 -7.63
N VAL A 43 -4.42 -10.89 -8.32
CA VAL A 43 -3.86 -10.04 -9.38
C VAL A 43 -2.78 -9.11 -8.85
N LEU A 44 -3.02 -8.43 -7.73
CA LEU A 44 -2.03 -7.53 -7.13
C LEU A 44 -0.78 -8.28 -6.67
N THR A 45 -0.95 -9.46 -6.08
CA THR A 45 0.20 -10.29 -5.66
C THR A 45 1.06 -10.65 -6.87
N ASP A 46 0.47 -11.12 -7.98
CA ASP A 46 1.21 -11.50 -9.19
C ASP A 46 1.87 -10.30 -9.88
N MET A 47 1.24 -9.11 -9.83
CA MET A 47 1.87 -7.88 -10.30
C MET A 47 3.06 -7.47 -9.44
N LEU A 48 2.88 -7.44 -8.11
CA LEU A 48 3.89 -6.93 -7.16
C LEU A 48 5.09 -7.88 -6.98
N GLN A 49 4.95 -9.14 -7.38
CA GLN A 49 6.04 -10.11 -7.48
C GLN A 49 6.83 -10.01 -8.79
N ASP A 50 6.39 -9.18 -9.75
CA ASP A 50 7.10 -9.03 -11.01
C ASP A 50 8.47 -8.35 -10.76
N PRO A 51 9.58 -8.90 -11.31
CA PRO A 51 10.92 -8.34 -11.11
C PRO A 51 11.07 -6.88 -11.54
N ILE A 52 10.20 -6.37 -12.42
CA ILE A 52 10.23 -4.95 -12.81
C ILE A 52 9.98 -4.01 -11.61
N LEU A 53 9.37 -4.51 -10.53
CA LEU A 53 9.03 -3.75 -9.33
C LEU A 53 9.99 -4.00 -8.15
N GLU A 54 11.12 -4.67 -8.39
CA GLU A 54 12.02 -5.15 -7.32
C GLU A 54 12.47 -4.04 -6.36
N ASP A 55 12.77 -2.84 -6.86
CA ASP A 55 13.28 -1.71 -6.07
C ASP A 55 12.29 -0.55 -5.92
N GLU A 56 11.05 -0.76 -6.38
CA GLU A 56 10.01 0.27 -6.38
C GLU A 56 9.54 0.62 -4.96
N VAL A 57 9.15 1.87 -4.78
CA VAL A 57 8.64 2.39 -3.50
C VAL A 57 7.16 2.70 -3.62
N PHE A 58 6.34 1.97 -2.87
CA PHE A 58 4.92 2.19 -2.77
C PHE A 58 4.59 3.10 -1.59
N ILE A 59 4.03 4.27 -1.88
CA ILE A 59 3.57 5.21 -0.86
C ILE A 59 2.04 5.10 -0.77
N ILE A 60 1.55 4.68 0.40
CA ILE A 60 0.13 4.63 0.69
C ILE A 60 -0.19 5.66 1.76
N HIS A 61 -0.90 6.71 1.36
CA HIS A 61 -1.33 7.76 2.27
C HIS A 61 -2.70 7.42 2.89
N ALA A 62 -2.85 7.74 4.18
CA ALA A 62 -4.11 7.70 4.92
C ALA A 62 -4.83 6.34 4.86
N LEU A 63 -4.15 5.26 5.24
CA LEU A 63 -4.70 3.89 5.28
C LEU A 63 -5.98 3.78 6.13
N ASP A 64 -6.14 4.59 7.16
CA ASP A 64 -7.33 4.64 8.01
C ASP A 64 -8.59 5.14 7.28
N GLU A 65 -8.44 5.96 6.23
CA GLU A 65 -9.56 6.46 5.43
C GLU A 65 -10.13 5.41 4.46
N CYS A 66 -9.51 4.22 4.38
CA CYS A 66 -10.05 3.09 3.64
C CYS A 66 -11.31 2.53 4.34
N LYS A 67 -12.49 2.97 3.92
CA LYS A 67 -13.76 2.51 4.51
C LYS A 67 -14.13 1.06 4.17
N THR A 68 -13.68 0.55 3.03
CA THR A 68 -14.03 -0.79 2.55
C THR A 68 -12.77 -1.58 2.21
N GLY A 69 -12.67 -2.82 2.70
CA GLY A 69 -11.54 -3.70 2.38
C GLY A 69 -10.21 -3.30 3.02
N ARG A 70 -10.20 -2.41 4.02
CA ARG A 70 -8.99 -1.96 4.74
C ARG A 70 -8.20 -3.10 5.34
N SER A 71 -8.84 -3.99 6.10
CA SER A 71 -8.15 -5.15 6.69
C SER A 71 -7.50 -6.02 5.61
N ASN A 72 -8.18 -6.24 4.49
CA ASN A 72 -7.62 -7.02 3.37
C ASN A 72 -6.41 -6.31 2.73
N LEU A 73 -6.51 -4.99 2.53
CA LEU A 73 -5.39 -4.20 1.99
C LEU A 73 -4.19 -4.21 2.94
N VAL A 74 -4.41 -4.02 4.24
CA VAL A 74 -3.35 -4.05 5.25
C VAL A 74 -2.68 -5.43 5.27
N LYS A 75 -3.46 -6.52 5.34
CA LYS A 75 -2.94 -7.89 5.29
C LYS A 75 -2.13 -8.15 4.02
N LEU A 76 -2.60 -7.66 2.87
CA LEU A 76 -1.88 -7.78 1.61
C LEU A 76 -0.54 -7.03 1.65
N ILE A 77 -0.50 -5.79 2.15
CA ILE A 77 0.75 -5.02 2.32
C ILE A 77 1.73 -5.77 3.22
N VAL A 78 1.27 -6.30 4.36
CA VAL A 78 2.09 -7.08 5.30
C VAL A 78 2.64 -8.36 4.65
N LYS A 79 1.79 -9.07 3.90
CA LYS A 79 2.20 -10.26 3.14
C LYS A 79 3.25 -9.91 2.08
N LEU A 80 3.08 -8.80 1.36
CA LEU A 80 3.96 -8.42 0.26
C LEU A 80 5.28 -7.79 0.75
N SER A 81 5.27 -7.07 1.86
CA SER A 81 6.49 -6.51 2.45
C SER A 81 7.50 -7.58 2.90
N SER A 82 7.03 -8.81 3.12
CA SER A 82 7.89 -9.96 3.47
C SER A 82 8.24 -10.87 2.29
N SER A 83 7.49 -10.80 1.19
CA SER A 83 7.63 -11.71 0.04
C SER A 83 8.13 -11.06 -1.25
N CYS A 84 8.12 -9.73 -1.31
CA CYS A 84 8.58 -8.94 -2.44
C CYS A 84 9.70 -7.99 -1.98
N ARG A 85 10.57 -7.55 -2.90
CA ARG A 85 11.64 -6.60 -2.57
C ARG A 85 11.20 -5.13 -2.60
N ALA A 86 10.02 -4.87 -3.18
CA ALA A 86 9.38 -3.56 -3.18
C ALA A 86 9.28 -3.00 -1.75
N ARG A 87 9.57 -1.70 -1.62
CA ARG A 87 9.54 -0.98 -0.34
C ARG A 87 8.19 -0.32 -0.13
N TRP A 88 7.73 -0.29 1.11
CA TRP A 88 6.42 0.26 1.46
C TRP A 88 6.58 1.40 2.46
N ILE A 89 5.94 2.52 2.17
CA ILE A 89 5.79 3.65 3.07
C ILE A 89 4.30 3.89 3.26
N GLY A 90 3.80 3.73 4.48
CA GLY A 90 2.39 3.91 4.82
C GLY A 90 2.21 5.05 5.81
N SER A 91 1.12 5.81 5.67
CA SER A 91 0.64 6.69 6.73
C SER A 91 -0.77 6.30 7.15
N SER A 92 -1.08 6.54 8.43
CA SER A 92 -2.38 6.25 9.02
C SER A 92 -2.52 7.03 10.33
N ARG A 93 -3.76 7.31 10.75
CA ARG A 93 -4.04 7.56 12.17
C ARG A 93 -3.69 6.33 13.02
N ASP A 94 -3.51 6.55 14.31
CA ASP A 94 -3.26 5.51 15.30
C ASP A 94 -4.51 4.62 15.55
N TRP A 95 -4.80 3.72 14.61
CA TRP A 95 -5.88 2.74 14.76
C TRP A 95 -5.31 1.41 15.22
N PRO A 96 -5.77 0.86 16.36
CA PRO A 96 -5.26 -0.39 16.92
C PRO A 96 -5.31 -1.56 15.95
N GLU A 97 -6.36 -1.64 15.13
CA GLU A 97 -6.55 -2.68 14.13
C GLU A 97 -5.44 -2.68 13.07
N ILE A 98 -5.00 -1.49 12.63
CA ILE A 98 -3.91 -1.35 11.66
C ILE A 98 -2.59 -1.71 12.35
N LYS A 99 -2.33 -1.15 13.54
CA LYS A 99 -1.13 -1.46 14.32
C LYS A 99 -0.97 -2.96 14.61
N GLN A 100 -2.08 -3.65 14.86
CA GLN A 100 -2.09 -5.08 15.17
C GLN A 100 -1.65 -5.92 13.97
N GLU A 101 -2.06 -5.58 12.75
CA GLU A 101 -1.67 -6.34 11.55
C GLU A 101 -0.19 -6.09 11.19
N PHE A 102 0.33 -4.89 11.45
CA PHE A 102 1.75 -4.56 11.22
C PHE A 102 2.70 -5.07 12.33
N ARG A 103 2.17 -5.66 13.40
CA ARG A 103 2.96 -6.12 14.56
C ARG A 103 3.86 -7.30 14.15
N GLY A 104 5.12 -7.25 14.56
CA GLY A 104 6.06 -8.35 14.36
C GLY A 104 6.67 -8.43 12.94
N ILE A 105 6.38 -7.47 12.06
CA ILE A 105 7.07 -7.36 10.77
C ILE A 105 8.53 -7.00 11.01
N ARG A 106 9.43 -7.85 10.52
CA ARG A 106 10.87 -7.62 10.61
C ARG A 106 11.26 -6.44 9.71
N GLY A 107 11.97 -5.47 10.27
CA GLY A 107 12.43 -4.29 9.53
C GLY A 107 11.39 -3.18 9.35
N LEU A 108 10.18 -3.33 9.92
CA LEU A 108 9.23 -2.23 9.98
C LEU A 108 9.77 -1.11 10.87
N VAL A 109 9.88 0.09 10.31
CA VAL A 109 10.16 1.31 11.07
C VAL A 109 8.83 2.04 11.26
N SER A 110 8.39 2.18 12.51
CA SER A 110 7.19 2.93 12.88
C SER A 110 7.57 4.28 13.43
N ILE A 111 6.94 5.34 12.92
CA ILE A 111 7.11 6.71 13.40
C ILE A 111 5.75 7.17 13.95
N THR A 112 5.70 7.46 15.24
CA THR A 112 4.52 8.05 15.89
C THR A 112 4.76 9.53 16.09
N LEU A 113 3.95 10.38 15.47
CA LEU A 113 4.14 11.84 15.52
C LEU A 113 3.80 12.39 16.92
N GLU A 114 2.89 11.74 17.64
CA GLU A 114 2.50 12.12 19.00
C GLU A 114 3.59 11.84 20.05
N GLU A 115 4.54 10.94 19.75
CA GLU A 115 5.65 10.59 20.63
C GLU A 115 6.92 11.39 20.31
N THR A 116 6.94 12.10 19.18
CA THR A 116 8.09 12.89 18.67
C THR A 116 7.76 14.38 18.58
N LYS A 117 7.01 14.90 19.56
CA LYS A 117 6.43 16.25 19.52
C LYS A 117 7.47 17.35 19.38
N ASP A 118 8.59 17.22 20.08
CA ASP A 118 9.64 18.25 20.08
C ASP A 118 10.38 18.26 18.74
N GLU A 119 10.70 17.09 18.18
CA GLU A 119 11.31 16.95 16.86
C GLU A 119 10.38 17.44 15.76
N VAL A 120 9.08 17.09 15.83
CA VAL A 120 8.06 17.57 14.90
C VAL A 120 7.91 19.08 15.01
N ALA A 121 7.88 19.65 16.21
CA ALA A 121 7.82 21.09 16.41
C ALA A 121 9.03 21.80 15.82
N GLN A 122 10.24 21.28 16.02
CA GLN A 122 11.47 21.81 15.42
C GLN A 122 11.44 21.72 13.89
N ALA A 123 11.01 20.59 13.33
CA ALA A 123 10.89 20.40 11.88
C ALA A 123 9.91 21.41 11.26
N VAL A 124 8.74 21.62 11.90
CA VAL A 124 7.75 22.61 11.47
C VAL A 124 8.32 24.03 11.56
N GLN A 125 9.00 24.39 12.66
CA GLN A 125 9.64 25.70 12.79
C GLN A 125 10.70 25.94 11.70
N SER A 126 11.51 24.94 11.39
CA SER A 126 12.52 25.00 10.33
C SER A 126 11.89 25.20 8.94
N TYR A 127 10.79 24.48 8.66
CA TYR A 127 10.03 24.66 7.42
C TYR A 127 9.44 26.07 7.31
N ILE A 128 8.86 26.60 8.39
CA ILE A 128 8.31 27.97 8.42
C ILE A 128 9.41 28.98 8.10
N ARG A 129 10.57 28.91 8.77
CA ARG A 129 11.69 29.83 8.50
C ARG A 129 12.10 29.80 7.03
N THR A 130 12.35 28.60 6.49
CA THR A 130 12.74 28.42 5.07
C THR A 130 11.71 28.95 4.08
N LYS A 131 10.42 28.91 4.41
CA LYS A 131 9.34 29.30 3.47
C LYS A 131 9.04 30.81 3.50
N PHE A 132 9.42 31.49 4.57
CA PHE A 132 9.16 32.93 4.77
C PHE A 132 10.44 33.77 4.70
N ASP A 133 11.60 33.15 4.44
CA ASP A 133 12.78 33.77 3.84
C ASP A 133 12.62 33.86 2.31
#